data_AF-L5NP90-F1
#
_entry.id   AF-L5NP90-F1
#
_cell.length_a   1.000
_cell.length_b   1.000
_cell.length_c   1.000
_cell.angle_alpha   90.00
_cell.angle_beta   90.00
_cell.angle_gamma   90.00
#
_symmetry.space_group_name_H-M   'P 1'
#
loop_
_entity.id
_entity.type
_entity.pdbx_description
1 polymer ?
#
loop_
_entity_poly.entity_id
_entity_poly.type
_entity_poly.pdbx_seq_one_letter_code
_entity_poly.pdbx_strand_id
1 'polypeptide(L)'
;MDATSSPTRVLAVVGPAVDRERLVDVLSPLSVSVAPSVDAAGRRAEAESVDCVVLGTDRLAHVNAVHGALAVPLVVVVPPDGDLSA
;
A
#
# COMPACT_ATOMS: atom_id res chain seq x y z
N MET A 1 4.48 4.06 30.45
CA MET A 1 5.46 4.81 29.65
C MET A 1 4.78 5.09 28.32
N ASP A 2 4.03 6.19 28.25
CA ASP A 2 3.34 6.62 27.04
C ASP A 2 4.38 7.26 26.12
N ALA A 3 4.94 6.44 25.23
CA ALA A 3 5.49 7.01 24.01
C ALA A 3 4.30 7.50 23.21
N THR A 4 4.21 8.81 23.00
CA THR A 4 3.40 9.42 21.95
C THR A 4 3.92 8.93 20.60
N SER A 5 3.76 7.65 20.32
CA SER A 5 4.11 7.07 19.03
C SER A 5 3.09 7.61 18.07
N SER A 6 3.56 8.41 17.12
CA SER A 6 2.73 8.82 16.00
C SER A 6 2.22 7.54 15.33
N PRO A 7 0.92 7.43 15.00
CA PRO A 7 0.41 6.26 14.33
C PRO A 7 1.17 6.07 13.01
N THR A 8 1.64 4.84 12.76
CA THR A 8 2.34 4.48 11.52
C THR A 8 1.50 4.92 10.32
N ARG A 9 2.12 5.66 9.40
CA ARG A 9 1.48 6.18 8.20
C ARG A 9 1.63 5.18 7.08
N VAL A 10 0.49 4.66 6.63
CA VAL A 10 0.43 3.65 5.59
C VAL A 10 -0.29 4.22 4.39
N LEU A 11 0.34 4.12 3.22
CA LEU A 11 -0.32 4.44 1.96
C LEU A 11 -0.78 3.14 1.31
N ALA A 12 -2.09 2.95 1.21
CA ALA A 12 -2.70 1.82 0.52
C ALA A 12 -2.88 2.14 -0.97
N VAL A 13 -2.30 1.32 -1.84
CA VAL A 13 -2.52 1.31 -3.29
C VAL A 13 -3.46 0.17 -3.61
N VAL A 14 -4.68 0.52 -4.01
CA VAL A 14 -5.71 -0.45 -4.32
C VAL A 14 -5.60 -0.80 -5.80
N GLY A 15 -5.17 -2.02 -6.10
CA GLY A 15 -5.25 -2.56 -7.46
C GLY A 15 -6.67 -2.99 -7.82
N PRO A 16 -6.94 -3.25 -9.11
CA PRO A 16 -8.29 -3.49 -9.64
C PRO A 16 -8.98 -4.75 -9.10
N ALA A 17 -8.25 -5.67 -8.47
CA ALA A 17 -8.76 -6.95 -7.97
C ALA A 17 -8.91 -7.02 -6.43
N VAL A 18 -8.56 -5.96 -5.69
CA VAL A 18 -8.63 -5.97 -4.22
C VAL A 18 -9.86 -5.23 -3.71
N ASP A 19 -10.54 -5.87 -2.76
CA ASP A 19 -11.61 -5.25 -1.97
C ASP A 19 -11.01 -4.13 -1.11
N ARG A 20 -11.07 -2.92 -1.66
CA ARG A 20 -10.58 -1.68 -1.05
C ARG A 20 -11.11 -1.49 0.36
N GLU A 21 -12.43 -1.70 0.54
CA GLU A 21 -13.10 -1.40 1.79
C GLU A 21 -12.56 -2.33 2.88
N ARG A 22 -12.45 -3.62 2.56
CA ARG A 22 -11.86 -4.61 3.45
C ARG A 22 -10.41 -4.30 3.81
N LEU A 23 -9.59 -3.88 2.85
CA LEU A 23 -8.18 -3.55 3.11
C LEU A 23 -8.06 -2.33 4.02
N VAL A 24 -8.85 -1.29 3.79
CA VAL A 24 -8.86 -0.07 4.63
C VAL A 24 -9.38 -0.37 6.03
N ASP A 25 -10.41 -1.19 6.16
CA ASP A 25 -10.98 -1.59 7.45
C ASP A 25 -9.94 -2.33 8.32
N VAL A 26 -9.23 -3.31 7.73
CA VAL A 26 -8.18 -4.08 8.42
C VAL A 26 -7.00 -3.19 8.84
N LEU A 27 -6.67 -2.18 8.03
CA LEU A 27 -5.58 -1.26 8.31
C LEU A 27 -6.00 -0.06 9.17
N SER A 28 -7.28 0.07 9.54
CA SER A 28 -7.83 1.20 10.29
C SER A 28 -7.14 1.55 11.62
N PRO A 29 -6.46 0.62 12.34
CA PRO A 29 -5.66 1.00 13.51
C PRO A 29 -4.44 1.88 13.17
N LEU A 30 -4.07 1.96 11.89
CA LEU A 30 -2.96 2.75 11.35
C LEU A 30 -3.49 4.04 10.71
N SER A 31 -2.59 5.01 10.45
CA SER A 31 -2.93 6.20 9.67
C SER A 31 -2.90 5.88 8.18
N VAL A 32 -4.04 5.47 7.63
CA VAL A 32 -4.16 5.00 6.23
C VAL A 32 -4.58 6.12 5.30
N SER A 33 -3.79 6.37 4.26
CA SER A 33 -4.20 7.12 3.07
C SER A 33 -4.34 6.18 1.87
N VAL A 34 -5.19 6.51 0.90
CA VAL A 34 -5.49 5.62 -0.25
C VAL A 34 -5.11 6.28 -1.55
N ALA A 35 -4.20 5.67 -2.32
CA ALA A 35 -3.87 6.08 -3.68
C ALA A 35 -4.71 5.31 -4.73
N PRO A 36 -5.28 6.00 -5.74
CA PRO A 36 -6.07 5.37 -6.79
C PRO A 36 -5.24 4.66 -7.86
N SER A 37 -3.92 4.83 -7.85
CA SER A 37 -2.99 4.23 -8.82
C SER A 37 -1.57 4.18 -8.26
N VAL A 38 -0.70 3.39 -8.92
CA VAL A 38 0.74 3.32 -8.64
C VAL A 38 1.40 4.69 -8.78
N ASP A 39 1.11 5.43 -9.85
CA ASP A 39 1.68 6.77 -10.06
C ASP A 39 1.26 7.76 -8.98
N ALA A 40 0.00 7.68 -8.55
CA ALA A 40 -0.50 8.51 -7.46
C ALA A 40 0.14 8.12 -6.12
N ALA A 41 0.49 6.84 -5.95
CA ALA A 41 1.16 6.34 -4.76
C ALA A 41 2.58 6.90 -4.64
N GLY A 42 3.35 6.92 -5.72
CA GLY A 42 4.69 7.50 -5.75
C GLY A 42 4.70 8.95 -5.25
N ARG A 43 3.87 9.81 -5.85
CA ARG A 43 3.76 11.21 -5.46
C ARG A 43 3.31 11.41 -4.01
N ARG A 44 2.39 10.57 -3.52
CA ARG A 44 1.88 10.68 -2.15
C ARG A 44 2.84 10.14 -1.12
N ALA A 45 3.56 9.06 -1.41
CA ALA A 45 4.52 8.50 -0.49
C ALA A 45 5.61 9.52 -0.12
N GLU A 46 6.08 10.27 -1.12
CA GLU A 46 7.05 11.35 -0.94
C GLU A 46 6.43 12.56 -0.19
N ALA A 47 5.26 13.02 -0.61
CA ALA A 47 4.61 14.19 -0.01
C ALA A 47 4.12 13.97 1.43
N GLU A 48 3.67 12.76 1.76
CA GLU A 48 3.06 12.42 3.06
C GLU A 48 4.06 11.81 4.04
N SER A 49 5.30 11.54 3.61
CA SER A 49 6.33 10.86 4.41
C SER A 49 5.78 9.57 5.04
N VAL A 50 5.26 8.68 4.18
CA VAL A 50 4.66 7.42 4.63
C VAL A 50 5.74 6.43 5.08
N ASP A 51 5.42 5.61 6.07
CA ASP A 51 6.35 4.61 6.60
C ASP A 51 6.32 3.30 5.79
N CYS A 52 5.22 3.05 5.07
CA CYS A 52 5.00 1.84 4.30
C CYS A 52 3.95 2.04 3.20
N VAL A 53 4.10 1.31 2.10
CA VAL A 53 3.09 1.18 1.05
C VAL A 53 2.53 -0.22 1.05
N VAL A 54 1.19 -0.34 1.06
CA VAL A 54 0.48 -1.61 0.92
C VAL A 54 -0.16 -1.66 -0.46
N LEU A 55 0.28 -2.59 -1.30
CA LEU A 55 -0.23 -2.79 -2.66
C LEU A 55 -1.09 -4.05 -2.72
N GLY A 56 -2.38 -3.87 -2.99
CA GLY A 56 -3.28 -4.98 -3.28
C GLY A 56 -3.23 -5.36 -4.75
N THR A 57 -2.62 -6.50 -5.12
CA THR A 57 -2.53 -6.93 -6.53
C THR A 57 -2.17 -8.41 -6.71
N ASP A 58 -2.57 -8.95 -7.86
CA ASP A 58 -2.18 -10.26 -8.41
C ASP A 58 -1.32 -10.12 -9.68
N ARG A 59 -0.69 -8.95 -9.90
CA ARG A 59 0.10 -8.67 -11.10
C ARG A 59 1.51 -8.28 -10.73
N LEU A 60 2.48 -9.10 -11.13
CA LEU A 60 3.90 -8.83 -10.87
C LEU A 60 4.35 -7.49 -11.47
N ALA A 61 3.79 -7.09 -12.62
CA ALA A 61 4.05 -5.80 -13.24
C ALA A 61 3.72 -4.60 -12.33
N HIS A 62 2.65 -4.67 -11.53
CA HIS A 62 2.31 -3.62 -10.58
C HIS A 62 3.30 -3.56 -9.42
N VAL A 63 3.74 -4.72 -8.92
CA VAL A 63 4.76 -4.82 -7.87
C VAL A 63 6.06 -4.17 -8.33
N ASN A 64 6.52 -4.51 -9.53
CA ASN A 64 7.76 -3.97 -10.10
C ASN A 64 7.67 -2.44 -10.32
N ALA A 65 6.53 -1.95 -10.79
CA ALA A 65 6.31 -0.51 -10.97
C ALA A 65 6.37 0.26 -9.66
N VAL A 66 5.80 -0.28 -8.57
CA VAL A 66 5.79 0.35 -7.25
C VAL A 66 7.16 0.26 -6.57
N HIS A 67 7.78 -0.93 -6.58
CA HIS A 67 9.08 -1.17 -5.94
C HIS A 67 10.18 -0.30 -6.56
N GLY A 68 10.18 -0.10 -7.88
CA GLY A 68 11.15 0.78 -8.54
C GLY A 68 10.93 2.26 -8.29
N ALA A 69 9.73 2.67 -7.85
CA ALA A 69 9.34 4.07 -7.69
C ALA A 69 9.42 4.58 -6.25
N LEU A 70 9.63 3.71 -5.26
CA LEU A 70 9.51 4.03 -3.85
C LEU A 70 10.78 3.68 -3.06
N ALA A 71 11.14 4.55 -2.11
CA ALA A 71 12.23 4.32 -1.16
C ALA A 71 11.76 3.70 0.18
N VAL A 72 10.46 3.44 0.31
CA VAL A 72 9.82 2.95 1.54
C VAL A 72 9.45 1.46 1.39
N PRO A 73 9.32 0.72 2.50
CA PRO A 73 8.87 -0.68 2.48
C PRO A 73 7.57 -0.88 1.69
N LEU A 74 7.53 -1.95 0.89
CA LEU A 74 6.37 -2.38 0.12
C LEU A 74 5.84 -3.71 0.66
N VAL A 75 4.57 -3.74 1.04
CA VAL A 75 3.84 -4.96 1.39
C VAL A 75 2.85 -5.26 0.27
N VAL A 76 2.94 -6.47 -0.30
CA VAL A 76 2.02 -6.91 -1.36
C VAL A 76 0.96 -7.84 -0.77
N VAL A 77 -0.31 -7.49 -0.97
CA VAL A 77 -1.46 -8.31 -0.59
C VAL A 77 -2.03 -8.93 -1.86
N VAL A 78 -1.83 -10.24 -1.99
CA VAL A 78 -2.36 -11.02 -3.13
C VAL A 78 -3.76 -11.52 -2.78
N PRO A 79 -4.76 -11.33 -3.67
CA PRO A 79 -6.06 -11.95 -3.50
C PRO A 79 -5.94 -13.48 -3.34
N PRO A 80 -6.85 -14.15 -2.63
CA PRO A 80 -6.81 -15.60 -2.45
C PRO A 80 -6.75 -16.39 -3.75
N ASP A 81 -7.39 -15.87 -4.79
CA ASP A 81 -7.45 -16.47 -6.13
C ASP A 81 -6.42 -15.86 -7.11
N GLY A 82 -5.55 -14.97 -6.62
CA GLY A 82 -4.52 -14.29 -7.41
C GLY A 82 -3.18 -15.02 -7.37
N ASP A 83 -2.36 -14.82 -8.40
CA ASP A 83 -1.03 -15.41 -8.52
C ASP A 83 0.00 -14.38 -9.02
N LEU A 84 1.16 -14.33 -8.38
CA LEU A 84 2.29 -13.48 -8.76
C LEU A 84 3.38 -14.23 -9.54
N SER A 85 3.19 -15.51 -9.86
CA SER A 85 4.20 -16.36 -10.49
C SER A 85 4.46 -16.10 -11.98
N ALA A 86 3.68 -15.22 -12.62
CA ALA A 86 3.74 -14.93 -14.05
C ALA A 86 4.95 -14.08 -14.46
#